data_AF-A0AB39UZ08-F1
#
_entry.id   AF-A0AB39UZ08-F1
#
_cell.length_a   1.000
_cell.length_b   1.000
_cell.length_c   1.000
_cell.angle_alpha   90.00
_cell.angle_beta   90.00
_cell.angle_gamma   90.00
#
_symmetry.space_group_name_H-M   'P 1'
#
loop_
_entity.id
_entity.type
_entity.pdbx_description
1 polymer ?
#
loop_
_entity_poly.entity_id
_entity_poly.type
_entity_poly.pdbx_seq_one_letter_code
_entity_poly.pdbx_strand_id
1 'polypeptide(L)'
;MHNEVQAYYGQVLKGSEDLKTNACCTPGSIPKHIREALRHVHDNVLSRYYGCGLVAPELLEGTRILDLGCGSGRDCYVLAQLVGEQGSVLGVDMTPEQLEVARATEEWHRERFGYTRKNTEFRLGYIERLDELDLPDNSFDIIVSNCVINLSPDKEAVLREAWRLLKPGGELYFSDVYADRRVPRSLRDDPELYGECLSGALYWNDFHNLAKRCGFQDPRLVEDHPITIENEAVEARIGHIRFFSATYRLFKLEDLEPACEDYGQAVIYKGTIPHHEEVFTLDAHHRIERGRVFPVCGNTWRMLHDTRFAPHFEFIGNWDTHYGIFKGCGTDLPFGSARDDQDSTSAGCC
;
A
#
# COMPACT_ATOMS: atom_id res chain seq x y z
N MET A 1 18.48 -16.50 -4.46
CA MET A 1 17.42 -15.55 -4.10
C MET A 1 16.24 -16.26 -3.44
N HIS A 2 15.31 -16.92 -4.17
CA HIS A 2 14.14 -17.60 -3.55
C HIS A 2 14.49 -18.50 -2.36
N ASN A 3 15.40 -19.46 -2.55
CA ASN A 3 15.84 -20.37 -1.49
C ASN A 3 16.47 -19.66 -0.28
N GLU A 4 17.09 -18.48 -0.48
CA GLU A 4 17.74 -17.71 0.59
C GLU A 4 16.69 -16.95 1.40
N VAL A 5 15.72 -16.30 0.74
CA VAL A 5 14.59 -15.62 1.41
C VAL A 5 13.70 -16.63 2.13
N GLN A 6 13.36 -17.75 1.48
CA GLN A 6 12.56 -18.83 2.09
C GLN A 6 13.29 -19.46 3.29
N ALA A 7 14.60 -19.70 3.21
CA ALA A 7 15.36 -20.17 4.36
C ALA A 7 15.42 -19.12 5.49
N TYR A 8 15.58 -17.84 5.15
CA TYR A 8 15.64 -16.76 6.14
C TYR A 8 14.33 -16.63 6.94
N TYR A 9 13.18 -16.48 6.26
CA TYR A 9 11.87 -16.34 6.91
C TYR A 9 11.25 -17.66 7.41
N GLY A 10 11.69 -18.81 6.88
CA GLY A 10 11.21 -20.12 7.29
C GLY A 10 12.03 -20.82 8.38
N GLN A 11 13.33 -20.52 8.50
CA GLN A 11 14.26 -21.28 9.36
C GLN A 11 15.21 -20.42 10.22
N VAL A 12 15.55 -19.21 9.79
CA VAL A 12 16.52 -18.35 10.49
C VAL A 12 15.84 -17.44 11.51
N LEU A 13 14.82 -16.68 11.09
CA LEU A 13 14.02 -15.84 11.98
C LEU A 13 13.18 -16.69 12.95
N LYS A 14 13.21 -16.32 14.24
CA LYS A 14 12.44 -16.97 15.32
C LYS A 14 11.60 -15.99 16.14
N GLY A 15 11.88 -14.69 16.05
CA GLY A 15 11.05 -13.62 16.59
C GLY A 15 11.41 -12.27 15.99
N SER A 16 10.63 -11.22 16.30
CA SER A 16 10.91 -9.85 15.87
C SER A 16 12.14 -9.24 16.55
N GLU A 17 12.65 -9.84 17.63
CA GLU A 17 13.91 -9.45 18.30
C GLU A 17 15.17 -9.82 17.49
N ASP A 18 15.05 -10.66 16.44
CA ASP A 18 16.16 -11.06 15.58
C ASP A 18 16.49 -10.03 14.48
N LEU A 19 15.64 -9.00 14.29
CA LEU A 19 15.77 -7.94 13.28
C LEU A 19 16.82 -6.89 13.70
N LYS A 20 17.71 -6.50 12.78
CA LYS A 20 18.81 -5.58 13.07
C LYS A 20 18.51 -4.11 12.77
N THR A 21 17.34 -3.82 12.20
CA THR A 21 16.91 -2.47 11.84
C THR A 21 15.47 -2.22 12.25
N ASN A 22 15.09 -0.95 12.40
CA ASN A 22 13.68 -0.59 12.58
C ASN A 22 12.91 -0.53 11.25
N ALA A 23 13.48 -1.03 10.14
CA ALA A 23 12.76 -1.17 8.87
C ALA A 23 11.47 -1.97 9.04
N CYS A 24 11.49 -2.93 9.97
CA CYS A 24 10.33 -3.74 10.33
C CYS A 24 9.49 -3.21 11.50
N CYS A 25 9.71 -1.97 11.97
CA CYS A 25 9.00 -1.39 13.11
C CYS A 25 8.33 -0.07 12.72
N THR A 26 7.02 -0.08 12.45
CA THR A 26 6.23 1.14 12.23
C THR A 26 6.14 1.98 13.51
N PRO A 27 6.65 3.23 13.51
CA PRO A 27 6.53 4.13 14.67
C PRO A 27 5.15 4.81 14.69
N GLY A 28 4.08 4.03 14.88
CA GLY A 28 2.70 4.51 14.90
C GLY A 28 1.83 3.75 15.90
N SER A 29 0.90 4.46 16.56
CA SER A 29 -0.05 3.79 17.46
C SER A 29 -1.13 3.07 16.65
N ILE A 30 -1.03 1.73 16.57
CA ILE A 30 -2.03 0.86 15.91
C ILE A 30 -3.46 1.33 16.26
N PRO A 31 -4.33 1.63 15.28
CA PRO A 31 -5.68 2.13 15.51
C PRO A 31 -6.47 1.23 16.45
N LYS A 32 -7.41 1.80 17.23
CA LYS A 32 -8.13 1.08 18.28
C LYS A 32 -8.84 -0.17 17.75
N HIS A 33 -9.57 -0.04 16.63
CA HIS A 33 -10.32 -1.16 16.03
C HIS A 33 -9.39 -2.29 15.55
N ILE A 34 -8.25 -1.95 14.93
CA ILE A 34 -7.21 -2.93 14.56
C ILE A 34 -6.64 -3.63 15.80
N ARG A 35 -6.34 -2.87 16.86
CA ARG A 35 -5.82 -3.42 18.12
C ARG A 35 -6.84 -4.33 18.81
N GLU A 36 -8.12 -4.05 18.66
CA GLU A 36 -9.19 -4.92 19.14
C GLU A 36 -9.22 -6.21 18.31
N ALA A 37 -9.26 -6.13 16.97
CA ALA A 37 -9.22 -7.31 16.07
C ALA A 37 -7.98 -8.21 16.30
N LEU A 38 -6.81 -7.64 16.57
CA LEU A 38 -5.58 -8.39 16.91
C LEU A 38 -5.74 -9.28 18.17
N ARG A 39 -6.63 -8.93 19.11
CA ARG A 39 -6.91 -9.72 20.33
C ARG A 39 -7.82 -10.93 20.07
N HIS A 40 -8.26 -11.09 18.81
CA HIS A 40 -9.00 -12.24 18.32
C HIS A 40 -8.19 -13.08 17.33
N VAL A 41 -6.89 -12.81 17.17
CA VAL A 41 -5.95 -13.66 16.41
C VAL A 41 -5.29 -14.68 17.34
N HIS A 42 -5.09 -15.90 16.87
CA HIS A 42 -4.52 -17.01 17.62
C HIS A 42 -3.03 -16.79 17.96
N ASP A 43 -2.59 -17.12 19.18
CA ASP A 43 -1.22 -16.86 19.65
C ASP A 43 -0.13 -17.47 18.76
N ASN A 44 -0.31 -18.70 18.25
CA ASN A 44 0.61 -19.35 17.30
C ASN A 44 0.81 -18.57 15.98
N VAL A 45 -0.17 -17.75 15.57
CA VAL A 45 -0.06 -16.88 14.39
C VAL A 45 0.71 -15.61 14.76
N LEU A 46 0.34 -14.96 15.86
CA LEU A 46 0.96 -13.72 16.35
C LEU A 46 2.46 -13.91 16.66
N SER A 47 2.83 -15.04 17.26
CA SER A 47 4.21 -15.38 17.64
C SER A 47 5.14 -15.72 16.47
N ARG A 48 4.64 -15.82 15.24
CA ARG A 48 5.42 -16.13 14.02
C ARG A 48 5.36 -15.03 12.97
N TYR A 49 5.00 -13.81 13.38
CA TYR A 49 4.91 -12.66 12.48
C TYR A 49 6.21 -11.85 12.45
N TYR A 50 6.64 -11.49 11.23
CA TYR A 50 7.90 -10.76 10.98
C TYR A 50 7.70 -9.45 10.21
N GLY A 51 6.45 -9.08 9.92
CA GLY A 51 6.11 -7.86 9.19
C GLY A 51 6.00 -6.61 10.06
N CYS A 52 5.58 -5.51 9.44
CA CYS A 52 5.78 -4.15 9.95
C CYS A 52 4.42 -3.48 10.14
N GLY A 53 3.89 -3.42 11.37
CA GLY A 53 2.57 -2.82 11.63
C GLY A 53 1.40 -3.70 11.18
N LEU A 54 0.47 -3.14 10.40
CA LEU A 54 -0.60 -3.85 9.67
C LEU A 54 -1.03 -2.96 8.50
N VAL A 55 -1.20 -3.57 7.33
CA VAL A 55 -1.72 -2.90 6.14
C VAL A 55 -3.22 -3.17 6.02
N ALA A 56 -4.03 -2.17 6.35
CA ALA A 56 -5.50 -2.25 6.29
C ALA A 56 -6.10 -0.89 5.84
N PRO A 57 -6.56 -0.77 4.59
CA PRO A 57 -7.23 0.44 4.13
C PRO A 57 -8.68 0.55 4.64
N GLU A 58 -9.36 1.63 4.28
CA GLU A 58 -10.73 1.91 4.71
C GLU A 58 -11.76 1.08 3.93
N LEU A 59 -13.01 1.02 4.43
CA LEU A 59 -14.16 0.43 3.74
C LEU A 59 -13.94 -1.03 3.29
N LEU A 60 -13.58 -1.90 4.25
CA LEU A 60 -13.29 -3.32 4.00
C LEU A 60 -14.54 -4.23 4.02
N GLU A 61 -15.64 -3.80 4.62
CA GLU A 61 -16.83 -4.64 4.83
C GLU A 61 -17.36 -5.21 3.50
N GLY A 62 -17.54 -6.55 3.44
CA GLY A 62 -18.00 -7.27 2.26
C GLY A 62 -16.98 -7.43 1.13
N THR A 63 -15.78 -6.86 1.23
CA THR A 63 -14.76 -6.94 0.16
C THR A 63 -14.09 -8.31 0.06
N ARG A 64 -13.56 -8.62 -1.13
CA ARG A 64 -12.66 -9.76 -1.37
C ARG A 64 -11.22 -9.26 -1.50
N ILE A 65 -10.38 -9.65 -0.54
CA ILE A 65 -8.99 -9.21 -0.41
C ILE A 65 -8.02 -10.32 -0.82
N LEU A 66 -6.92 -9.95 -1.47
CA LEU A 66 -5.74 -10.79 -1.66
C LEU A 66 -4.58 -10.22 -0.82
N ASP A 67 -4.00 -11.03 0.05
CA ASP A 67 -2.81 -10.69 0.84
C ASP A 67 -1.57 -11.37 0.23
N LEU A 68 -0.62 -10.56 -0.25
CA LEU A 68 0.62 -11.00 -0.88
C LEU A 68 1.74 -11.10 0.16
N GLY A 69 2.22 -12.33 0.43
CA GLY A 69 3.22 -12.62 1.46
C GLY A 69 2.62 -12.80 2.84
N CYS A 70 1.48 -13.48 2.93
CA CYS A 70 0.66 -13.54 4.15
C CYS A 70 1.30 -14.25 5.36
N GLY A 71 2.38 -15.00 5.17
CA GLY A 71 3.09 -15.72 6.24
C GLY A 71 2.18 -16.65 7.05
N SER A 72 2.22 -16.52 8.38
CA SER A 72 1.37 -17.26 9.32
C SER A 72 -0.11 -16.83 9.28
N GLY A 73 -0.46 -15.81 8.49
CA GLY A 73 -1.82 -15.32 8.30
C GLY A 73 -2.28 -14.25 9.29
N ARG A 74 -1.38 -13.60 10.05
CA ARG A 74 -1.76 -12.53 11.02
C ARG A 74 -2.62 -11.46 10.36
N ASP A 75 -2.15 -10.93 9.25
CA ASP A 75 -2.78 -9.78 8.59
C ASP A 75 -4.07 -10.26 7.89
N CYS A 76 -4.04 -11.43 7.21
CA CYS A 76 -5.24 -12.16 6.79
C CYS A 76 -6.32 -12.30 7.87
N TYR A 77 -5.99 -12.71 9.11
CA TYR A 77 -6.97 -12.94 10.17
C TYR A 77 -7.49 -11.66 10.84
N VAL A 78 -6.74 -10.56 10.77
CA VAL A 78 -7.30 -9.24 11.11
C VAL A 78 -8.25 -8.79 10.01
N LEU A 79 -7.83 -8.84 8.76
CA LEU A 79 -8.65 -8.45 7.60
C LEU A 79 -9.93 -9.28 7.51
N ALA A 80 -9.87 -10.60 7.78
CA ALA A 80 -11.02 -11.50 7.83
C ALA A 80 -12.11 -11.05 8.82
N GLN A 81 -11.76 -10.35 9.90
CA GLN A 81 -12.75 -9.76 10.82
C GLN A 81 -13.34 -8.46 10.24
N LEU A 82 -12.49 -7.64 9.63
CA LEU A 82 -12.88 -6.31 9.10
C LEU A 82 -13.73 -6.40 7.83
N VAL A 83 -13.53 -7.44 6.99
CA VAL A 83 -14.39 -7.71 5.83
C VAL A 83 -15.71 -8.39 6.20
N GLY A 84 -15.82 -8.94 7.41
CA GLY A 84 -17.01 -9.65 7.88
C GLY A 84 -17.27 -10.99 7.19
N GLU A 85 -18.35 -11.68 7.60
CA GLU A 85 -18.72 -13.00 7.09
C GLU A 85 -19.08 -13.03 5.59
N GLN A 86 -19.47 -11.88 5.01
CA GLN A 86 -19.80 -11.76 3.58
C GLN A 86 -18.59 -11.40 2.71
N GLY A 87 -17.53 -10.83 3.29
CA GLY A 87 -16.25 -10.65 2.61
C GLY A 87 -15.41 -11.93 2.63
N SER A 88 -14.21 -11.85 2.07
CA SER A 88 -13.24 -12.96 2.11
C SER A 88 -11.80 -12.49 1.94
N VAL A 89 -10.84 -13.27 2.46
CA VAL A 89 -9.41 -13.00 2.31
C VAL A 89 -8.70 -14.25 1.79
N LEU A 90 -7.98 -14.10 0.67
CA LEU A 90 -7.03 -15.10 0.19
C LEU A 90 -5.61 -14.65 0.55
N GLY A 91 -4.89 -15.44 1.33
CA GLY A 91 -3.45 -15.28 1.54
C GLY A 91 -2.63 -16.12 0.55
N VAL A 92 -1.59 -15.54 -0.02
CA VAL A 92 -0.56 -16.26 -0.80
C VAL A 92 0.79 -16.13 -0.11
N ASP A 93 1.50 -17.24 0.08
CA ASP A 93 2.88 -17.27 0.55
C ASP A 93 3.68 -18.39 -0.13
N MET A 94 5.01 -18.25 -0.20
CA MET A 94 5.90 -19.26 -0.77
C MET A 94 6.39 -20.30 0.26
N THR A 95 6.08 -20.11 1.55
CA THR A 95 6.66 -20.86 2.67
C THR A 95 5.66 -21.88 3.24
N PRO A 96 5.81 -23.19 2.97
CA PRO A 96 4.86 -24.21 3.43
C PRO A 96 4.64 -24.22 4.96
N GLU A 97 5.69 -24.02 5.73
CA GLU A 97 5.70 -24.05 7.20
C GLU A 97 4.90 -22.90 7.82
N GLN A 98 4.82 -21.77 7.12
CA GLN A 98 4.01 -20.62 7.53
C GLN A 98 2.53 -20.86 7.21
N LEU A 99 2.25 -21.35 6.00
CA LEU A 99 0.89 -21.70 5.58
C LEU A 99 0.30 -22.87 6.37
N GLU A 100 1.11 -23.78 6.91
CA GLU A 100 0.65 -24.82 7.84
C GLU A 100 0.07 -24.21 9.12
N VAL A 101 0.75 -23.22 9.71
CA VAL A 101 0.27 -22.48 10.91
C VAL A 101 -0.99 -21.69 10.60
N ALA A 102 -1.03 -21.03 9.44
CA ALA A 102 -2.22 -20.32 8.98
C ALA A 102 -3.41 -21.29 8.89
N ARG A 103 -3.29 -22.34 8.09
CA ARG A 103 -4.36 -23.35 7.86
C ARG A 103 -4.80 -24.06 9.14
N ALA A 104 -3.86 -24.42 10.02
CA ALA A 104 -4.16 -25.11 11.27
C ALA A 104 -5.01 -24.28 12.26
N THR A 105 -5.09 -22.96 12.07
CA THR A 105 -5.87 -22.05 12.92
C THR A 105 -7.15 -21.52 12.26
N GLU A 106 -7.48 -21.88 11.02
CA GLU A 106 -8.65 -21.35 10.30
C GLU A 106 -9.97 -21.59 11.05
N GLU A 107 -10.16 -22.80 11.55
CA GLU A 107 -11.40 -23.19 12.24
C GLU A 107 -11.53 -22.47 13.59
N TRP A 108 -10.42 -22.30 14.31
CA TRP A 108 -10.42 -21.53 15.56
C TRP A 108 -10.81 -20.08 15.32
N HIS A 109 -10.30 -19.45 14.25
CA HIS A 109 -10.68 -18.08 13.89
C HIS A 109 -12.16 -17.99 13.46
N ARG A 110 -12.66 -18.94 12.66
CA ARG A 110 -14.08 -19.04 12.31
C ARG A 110 -14.97 -19.04 13.56
N GLU A 111 -14.65 -19.90 14.53
CA GLU A 111 -15.38 -19.97 15.81
C GLU A 111 -15.22 -18.70 16.64
N ARG A 112 -14.00 -18.16 16.72
CA ARG A 112 -13.67 -16.95 17.49
C ARG A 112 -14.39 -15.70 16.98
N PHE A 113 -14.63 -15.61 15.67
CA PHE A 113 -15.36 -14.53 15.02
C PHE A 113 -16.89 -14.77 14.99
N GLY A 114 -17.33 -15.99 15.34
CA GLY A 114 -18.74 -16.37 15.37
C GLY A 114 -19.36 -16.65 13.99
N TYR A 115 -18.54 -16.93 12.97
CA TYR A 115 -19.01 -17.12 11.60
C TYR A 115 -19.47 -18.56 11.33
N THR A 116 -20.48 -18.72 10.49
CA THR A 116 -21.03 -20.02 10.06
C THR A 116 -20.11 -20.77 9.09
N ARG A 117 -19.27 -20.02 8.35
CA ARG A 117 -18.29 -20.51 7.38
C ARG A 117 -16.97 -19.78 7.58
N LYS A 118 -15.85 -20.42 7.23
CA LYS A 118 -14.59 -19.68 7.13
C LYS A 118 -14.64 -18.71 5.94
N ASN A 119 -14.06 -17.53 6.11
CA ASN A 119 -13.90 -16.52 5.06
C ASN A 119 -12.43 -16.31 4.65
N THR A 120 -11.53 -17.18 5.15
CA THR A 120 -10.11 -17.24 4.75
C THR A 120 -9.84 -18.39 3.79
N GLU A 121 -8.84 -18.19 2.93
CA GLU A 121 -8.18 -19.23 2.13
C GLU A 121 -6.67 -18.95 2.11
N PHE A 122 -5.84 -20.00 2.02
CA PHE A 122 -4.38 -19.87 2.04
C PHE A 122 -3.75 -20.75 0.95
N ARG A 123 -3.08 -20.15 -0.05
CA ARG A 123 -2.44 -20.83 -1.19
C ARG A 123 -0.91 -20.74 -1.12
N LEU A 124 -0.25 -21.82 -1.54
CA LEU A 124 1.19 -21.86 -1.74
C LEU A 124 1.51 -21.32 -3.14
N GLY A 125 2.35 -20.30 -3.24
CA GLY A 125 2.72 -19.69 -4.52
C GLY A 125 3.73 -18.56 -4.40
N TYR A 126 4.24 -18.10 -5.54
CA TYR A 126 5.11 -16.92 -5.62
C TYR A 126 4.28 -15.71 -6.03
N ILE A 127 4.53 -14.55 -5.42
CA ILE A 127 3.74 -13.33 -5.68
C ILE A 127 3.98 -12.75 -7.09
N GLU A 128 5.11 -13.11 -7.73
CA GLU A 128 5.38 -12.82 -9.14
C GLU A 128 4.83 -13.86 -10.14
N ARG A 129 4.15 -14.93 -9.67
CA ARG A 129 3.58 -16.02 -10.50
C ARG A 129 2.14 -16.36 -10.07
N LEU A 130 1.32 -15.32 -9.88
CA LEU A 130 -0.09 -15.45 -9.46
C LEU A 130 -1.01 -16.00 -10.57
N ASP A 131 -0.54 -15.97 -11.81
CA ASP A 131 -1.14 -16.60 -12.99
C ASP A 131 -1.19 -18.14 -12.85
N GLU A 132 -0.23 -18.72 -12.13
CA GLU A 132 -0.17 -20.17 -11.85
C GLU A 132 -1.12 -20.63 -10.73
N LEU A 133 -1.84 -19.70 -10.09
CA LEU A 133 -2.78 -19.99 -9.00
C LEU A 133 -4.25 -20.05 -9.46
N ASP A 134 -4.52 -20.09 -10.77
CA ASP A 134 -5.86 -20.12 -11.37
C ASP A 134 -6.78 -19.00 -10.83
N LEU A 135 -6.22 -17.81 -10.58
CA LEU A 135 -6.95 -16.66 -10.07
C LEU A 135 -7.60 -15.87 -11.21
N PRO A 136 -8.94 -15.70 -11.23
CA PRO A 136 -9.61 -14.97 -12.31
C PRO A 136 -9.27 -13.47 -12.32
N ASP A 137 -9.19 -12.89 -13.51
CA ASP A 137 -9.13 -11.45 -13.74
C ASP A 137 -10.29 -10.74 -13.03
N ASN A 138 -10.07 -9.48 -12.59
CA ASN A 138 -11.11 -8.63 -12.02
C ASN A 138 -11.89 -9.29 -10.86
N SER A 139 -11.21 -10.02 -9.97
CA SER A 139 -11.85 -10.84 -8.93
C SER A 139 -11.61 -10.35 -7.50
N PHE A 140 -10.68 -9.42 -7.27
CA PHE A 140 -10.40 -8.84 -5.96
C PHE A 140 -10.77 -7.35 -5.92
N ASP A 141 -11.34 -6.89 -4.81
CA ASP A 141 -11.65 -5.47 -4.59
C ASP A 141 -10.40 -4.71 -4.10
N ILE A 142 -9.59 -5.39 -3.29
CA ILE A 142 -8.39 -4.84 -2.65
C ILE A 142 -7.29 -5.91 -2.71
N ILE A 143 -6.07 -5.49 -3.01
CA ILE A 143 -4.86 -6.29 -2.81
C ILE A 143 -4.03 -5.57 -1.75
N VAL A 144 -3.54 -6.32 -0.76
CA VAL A 144 -2.64 -5.81 0.27
C VAL A 144 -1.30 -6.54 0.24
N SER A 145 -0.27 -5.89 0.77
CA SER A 145 1.04 -6.48 0.98
C SER A 145 1.81 -5.67 2.03
N ASN A 146 2.69 -6.31 2.79
CA ASN A 146 3.51 -5.66 3.81
C ASN A 146 4.97 -6.12 3.69
N CYS A 147 5.83 -5.25 3.17
CA CYS A 147 7.29 -5.40 3.06
C CYS A 147 7.81 -6.65 2.33
N VAL A 148 7.03 -7.23 1.40
CA VAL A 148 7.46 -8.37 0.56
C VAL A 148 7.63 -8.07 -0.93
N ILE A 149 7.06 -6.99 -1.48
CA ILE A 149 7.20 -6.69 -2.91
C ILE A 149 8.67 -6.35 -3.22
N ASN A 150 9.37 -5.68 -2.29
CA ASN A 150 10.81 -5.47 -2.43
C ASN A 150 11.68 -6.74 -2.40
N LEU A 151 11.19 -7.83 -1.82
CA LEU A 151 11.88 -9.13 -1.82
C LEU A 151 11.69 -9.93 -3.12
N SER A 152 10.67 -9.60 -3.93
CA SER A 152 10.41 -10.30 -5.20
C SER A 152 11.50 -10.02 -6.25
N PRO A 153 11.98 -11.05 -6.97
CA PRO A 153 12.91 -10.89 -8.08
C PRO A 153 12.28 -10.21 -9.31
N ASP A 154 10.96 -10.33 -9.51
CA ASP A 154 10.24 -9.70 -10.63
C ASP A 154 9.05 -8.87 -10.14
N LYS A 155 9.40 -7.65 -9.71
CA LYS A 155 8.45 -6.62 -9.26
C LYS A 155 7.49 -6.16 -10.36
N GLU A 156 7.87 -6.31 -11.63
CA GLU A 156 7.00 -5.93 -12.75
C GLU A 156 5.88 -6.95 -12.90
N ALA A 157 6.19 -8.24 -12.79
CA ALA A 157 5.19 -9.31 -12.76
C ALA A 157 4.23 -9.17 -11.57
N VAL A 158 4.71 -8.91 -10.35
CA VAL A 158 3.83 -8.67 -9.17
C VAL A 158 2.81 -7.56 -9.45
N LEU A 159 3.26 -6.40 -9.93
CA LEU A 159 2.39 -5.26 -10.19
C LEU A 159 1.45 -5.49 -11.38
N ARG A 160 1.89 -6.21 -12.42
CA ARG A 160 1.06 -6.58 -13.57
C ARG A 160 -0.05 -7.55 -13.19
N GLU A 161 0.26 -8.53 -12.35
CA GLU A 161 -0.72 -9.48 -11.83
C GLU A 161 -1.68 -8.82 -10.84
N ALA A 162 -1.20 -7.91 -9.98
CA ALA A 162 -2.07 -7.10 -9.15
C ALA A 162 -3.06 -6.28 -10.00
N TRP A 163 -2.60 -5.65 -11.09
CA TRP A 163 -3.49 -4.96 -12.04
C TRP A 163 -4.49 -5.92 -12.71
N ARG A 164 -4.07 -7.11 -13.14
CA ARG A 164 -4.97 -8.12 -13.75
C ARG A 164 -6.08 -8.56 -12.79
N LEU A 165 -5.70 -8.84 -11.53
CA LEU A 165 -6.57 -9.43 -10.51
C LEU A 165 -7.53 -8.45 -9.85
N LEU A 166 -7.17 -7.16 -9.76
CA LEU A 166 -8.07 -6.13 -9.26
C LEU A 166 -9.28 -5.92 -10.18
N LYS A 167 -10.45 -5.74 -9.58
CA LYS A 167 -11.65 -5.21 -10.24
C LYS A 167 -11.42 -3.76 -10.69
N PRO A 168 -12.13 -3.27 -11.72
CA PRO A 168 -12.21 -1.82 -11.98
C PRO A 168 -12.65 -1.07 -10.72
N GLY A 169 -11.94 0.01 -10.37
CA GLY A 169 -12.17 0.75 -9.13
C GLY A 169 -11.59 0.12 -7.86
N GLY A 170 -10.95 -1.06 -7.97
CA GLY A 170 -10.21 -1.68 -6.87
C GLY A 170 -8.85 -1.04 -6.62
N GLU A 171 -8.20 -1.37 -5.49
CA GLU A 171 -6.89 -0.79 -5.11
C GLU A 171 -5.85 -1.83 -4.68
N LEU A 172 -4.60 -1.60 -5.06
CA LEU A 172 -3.44 -2.18 -4.39
C LEU A 172 -3.01 -1.19 -3.30
N TYR A 173 -3.14 -1.58 -2.04
CA TYR A 173 -2.79 -0.78 -0.86
C TYR A 173 -1.72 -1.51 -0.05
N PHE A 174 -0.50 -0.99 -0.01
CA PHE A 174 0.64 -1.73 0.52
C PHE A 174 1.70 -0.84 1.15
N SER A 175 2.45 -1.39 2.11
CA SER A 175 3.59 -0.72 2.74
C SER A 175 4.88 -1.45 2.39
N ASP A 176 5.93 -0.71 2.02
CA ASP A 176 7.24 -1.29 1.71
C ASP A 176 8.39 -0.29 1.90
N VAL A 177 9.64 -0.74 1.77
CA VAL A 177 10.87 0.03 1.96
C VAL A 177 11.34 0.71 0.67
N TYR A 178 11.54 2.03 0.69
CA TYR A 178 12.02 2.80 -0.46
C TYR A 178 13.27 3.58 -0.15
N ALA A 179 14.11 3.77 -1.17
CA ALA A 179 15.33 4.56 -1.08
C ALA A 179 15.16 5.94 -1.76
N ASP A 180 15.82 6.96 -1.22
CA ASP A 180 15.86 8.31 -1.84
C ASP A 180 16.70 8.38 -3.14
N ARG A 181 17.47 7.33 -3.41
CA ARG A 181 18.34 7.15 -4.58
C ARG A 181 18.51 5.67 -4.92
N ARG A 182 19.04 5.37 -6.11
CA ARG A 182 19.29 3.99 -6.55
C ARG A 182 20.37 3.32 -5.69
N VAL A 183 20.02 2.22 -5.02
CA VAL A 183 20.97 1.37 -4.27
C VAL A 183 22.02 0.77 -5.24
N PRO A 184 23.34 0.96 -4.99
CA PRO A 184 24.42 0.38 -5.80
C PRO A 184 24.40 -1.15 -5.84
N ARG A 185 24.79 -1.74 -6.98
CA ARG A 185 24.81 -3.21 -7.16
C ARG A 185 25.59 -3.95 -6.09
N SER A 186 26.75 -3.41 -5.67
CA SER A 186 27.60 -3.98 -4.62
C SER A 186 26.93 -4.13 -3.25
N LEU A 187 25.81 -3.46 -3.00
CA LEU A 187 24.99 -3.65 -1.80
C LEU A 187 23.81 -4.61 -2.04
N ARG A 188 23.33 -4.74 -3.28
CA ARG A 188 22.24 -5.67 -3.66
C ARG A 188 22.66 -7.12 -3.57
N ASP A 189 23.92 -7.39 -3.88
CA ASP A 189 24.53 -8.73 -3.81
C ASP A 189 24.87 -9.14 -2.36
N ASP A 190 24.57 -8.29 -1.36
CA ASP A 190 24.80 -8.57 0.06
C ASP A 190 23.58 -9.26 0.71
N PRO A 191 23.69 -10.51 1.19
CA PRO A 191 22.54 -11.25 1.70
C PRO A 191 21.96 -10.69 3.00
N GLU A 192 22.78 -10.05 3.83
CA GLU A 192 22.33 -9.46 5.10
C GLU A 192 21.50 -8.19 4.85
N LEU A 193 21.98 -7.31 3.97
CA LEU A 193 21.22 -6.12 3.56
C LEU A 193 19.97 -6.46 2.74
N TYR A 194 19.97 -7.61 2.05
CA TYR A 194 18.80 -8.09 1.31
C TYR A 194 17.71 -8.64 2.25
N GLY A 195 18.11 -9.41 3.28
CA GLY A 195 17.19 -9.96 4.28
C GLY A 195 16.49 -8.89 5.14
N GLU A 196 17.15 -7.76 5.39
CA GLU A 196 16.57 -6.59 6.08
C GLU A 196 15.73 -5.67 5.13
N CYS A 197 15.37 -6.14 3.93
CA CYS A 197 14.65 -5.40 2.88
C CYS A 197 15.34 -4.10 2.36
N LEU A 198 16.53 -3.74 2.85
CA LEU A 198 17.23 -2.50 2.51
C LEU A 198 17.83 -2.54 1.10
N SER A 199 18.58 -3.58 0.74
CA SER A 199 19.31 -3.57 -0.54
C SER A 199 18.41 -3.85 -1.76
N GLY A 200 17.29 -4.54 -1.55
CA GLY A 200 16.24 -4.76 -2.54
C GLY A 200 15.36 -3.53 -2.80
N ALA A 201 15.40 -2.53 -1.91
CA ALA A 201 14.55 -1.34 -1.96
C ALA A 201 14.70 -0.57 -3.28
N LEU A 202 13.57 -0.29 -3.93
CA LEU A 202 13.54 0.57 -5.10
C LEU A 202 13.79 2.03 -4.74
N TYR A 203 14.46 2.74 -5.65
CA TYR A 203 14.38 4.20 -5.68
C TYR A 203 12.92 4.59 -5.95
N TRP A 204 12.35 5.49 -5.14
CA TRP A 204 10.91 5.81 -5.19
C TRP A 204 10.40 6.17 -6.60
N ASN A 205 11.20 6.88 -7.41
CA ASN A 205 10.80 7.28 -8.75
C ASN A 205 10.95 6.12 -9.76
N ASP A 206 11.89 5.19 -9.56
CA ASP A 206 11.94 3.96 -10.36
C ASP A 206 10.69 3.10 -10.09
N PHE A 207 10.21 3.08 -8.84
CA PHE A 207 8.93 2.45 -8.48
C PHE A 207 7.73 3.16 -9.13
N HIS A 208 7.61 4.49 -9.06
CA HIS A 208 6.53 5.23 -9.74
C HIS A 208 6.49 4.92 -11.24
N ASN A 209 7.64 4.97 -11.92
CA ASN A 209 7.74 4.65 -13.34
C ASN A 209 7.41 3.17 -13.64
N LEU A 210 7.71 2.25 -12.74
CA LEU A 210 7.34 0.84 -12.86
C LEU A 210 5.82 0.65 -12.72
N ALA A 211 5.21 1.22 -11.68
CA ALA A 211 3.77 1.15 -11.44
C ALA A 211 2.95 1.71 -12.62
N LYS A 212 3.36 2.86 -13.17
CA LYS A 212 2.73 3.46 -14.36
C LYS A 212 2.81 2.57 -15.59
N ARG A 213 3.93 1.86 -15.82
CA ARG A 213 4.06 0.86 -16.91
C ARG A 213 3.14 -0.35 -16.72
N CYS A 214 2.82 -0.72 -15.48
CA CYS A 214 1.90 -1.81 -15.17
C CYS A 214 0.41 -1.40 -15.19
N GLY A 215 0.09 -0.13 -15.47
CA GLY A 215 -1.28 0.38 -15.58
C GLY A 215 -1.65 1.41 -14.51
N PHE A 216 -0.99 1.40 -13.34
CA PHE A 216 -1.29 2.30 -12.23
C PHE A 216 -0.75 3.72 -12.49
N GLN A 217 -1.52 4.55 -13.21
CA GLN A 217 -1.06 5.85 -13.73
C GLN A 217 -0.75 6.91 -12.66
N ASP A 218 -1.37 6.80 -11.48
CA ASP A 218 -1.23 7.78 -10.38
C ASP A 218 -1.05 7.08 -9.01
N PRO A 219 0.17 6.60 -8.68
CA PRO A 219 0.50 6.02 -7.38
C PRO A 219 0.50 7.07 -6.27
N ARG A 220 -0.37 6.93 -5.26
CA ARG A 220 -0.51 7.91 -4.16
C ARG A 220 0.20 7.45 -2.89
N LEU A 221 1.11 8.29 -2.39
CA LEU A 221 1.77 8.11 -1.09
C LEU A 221 0.79 8.47 0.02
N VAL A 222 0.47 7.53 0.92
CA VAL A 222 -0.48 7.73 2.01
C VAL A 222 0.22 8.27 3.26
N GLU A 223 1.32 7.63 3.64
CA GLU A 223 2.15 7.97 4.80
C GLU A 223 3.58 7.45 4.58
N ASP A 224 4.57 8.11 5.18
CA ASP A 224 5.95 7.66 5.20
C ASP A 224 6.65 7.95 6.53
N HIS A 225 7.65 7.12 6.84
CA HIS A 225 8.52 7.26 7.99
C HIS A 225 9.98 6.96 7.61
N PRO A 226 10.96 7.79 8.04
CA PRO A 226 12.37 7.49 7.82
C PRO A 226 12.78 6.26 8.64
N ILE A 227 13.49 5.33 8.00
CA ILE A 227 14.08 4.16 8.66
C ILE A 227 15.43 4.55 9.25
N THR A 228 15.64 4.26 10.52
CA THR A 228 16.91 4.49 11.23
C THR A 228 17.64 3.17 11.44
N ILE A 229 18.91 3.17 11.07
CA ILE A 229 19.73 1.97 11.03
C ILE A 229 20.65 2.00 12.24
N GLU A 230 20.19 1.36 13.32
CA GLU A 230 20.84 1.38 14.64
C GLU A 230 22.06 0.44 14.71
N ASN A 231 22.84 0.40 13.63
CA ASN A 231 23.99 -0.47 13.45
C ASN A 231 25.08 0.24 12.62
N GLU A 232 26.11 0.73 13.30
CA GLU A 232 27.21 1.52 12.70
C GLU A 232 27.89 0.81 11.52
N ALA A 233 27.98 -0.53 11.54
CA ALA A 233 28.57 -1.29 10.43
C ALA A 233 27.67 -1.26 9.19
N VAL A 234 26.35 -1.36 9.37
CA VAL A 234 25.37 -1.21 8.28
C VAL A 234 25.33 0.23 7.79
N GLU A 235 25.36 1.23 8.67
CA GLU A 235 25.45 2.66 8.28
C GLU A 235 26.69 2.94 7.43
N ALA A 236 27.86 2.41 7.82
CA ALA A 236 29.07 2.50 7.03
C ALA A 236 28.97 1.76 5.66
N ARG A 237 28.19 0.66 5.60
CA ARG A 237 27.91 -0.13 4.39
C ARG A 237 26.98 0.61 3.41
N ILE A 238 25.93 1.29 3.87
CA ILE A 238 24.97 2.05 3.03
C ILE A 238 25.45 3.47 2.69
N GLY A 239 26.32 4.05 3.52
CA GLY A 239 26.83 5.41 3.38
C GLY A 239 25.77 6.49 3.59
N HIS A 240 25.26 7.05 2.50
CA HIS A 240 24.40 8.24 2.50
C HIS A 240 23.01 8.00 1.89
N ILE A 241 22.66 6.75 1.63
CA ILE A 241 21.32 6.36 1.15
C ILE A 241 20.35 6.50 2.31
N ARG A 242 19.24 7.22 2.11
CA ARG A 242 18.16 7.30 3.09
C ARG A 242 17.04 6.34 2.71
N PHE A 243 16.60 5.56 3.68
CA PHE A 243 15.51 4.60 3.52
C PHE A 243 14.26 5.10 4.24
N PHE A 244 13.10 4.77 3.69
CA PHE A 244 11.79 5.16 4.18
C PHE A 244 10.87 3.94 4.13
N SER A 245 10.12 3.68 5.19
CA SER A 245 8.93 2.85 5.12
C SER A 245 7.82 3.74 4.58
N ALA A 246 7.14 3.32 3.51
CA ALA A 246 6.09 4.12 2.89
C ALA A 246 4.89 3.27 2.50
N THR A 247 3.70 3.75 2.85
CA THR A 247 2.42 3.16 2.47
C THR A 247 1.90 3.83 1.21
N TYR A 248 1.64 3.05 0.17
CA TYR A 248 1.11 3.50 -1.12
C TYR A 248 -0.27 2.92 -1.40
N ARG A 249 -1.13 3.71 -2.06
CA ARG A 249 -2.38 3.23 -2.67
C ARG A 249 -2.41 3.48 -4.18
N LEU A 250 -2.68 2.43 -4.93
CA LEU A 250 -2.63 2.36 -6.39
C LEU A 250 -3.99 1.85 -6.90
N PHE A 251 -4.80 2.73 -7.47
CA PHE A 251 -6.14 2.38 -7.98
C PHE A 251 -6.08 1.80 -9.39
N LYS A 252 -6.89 0.76 -9.65
CA LYS A 252 -7.17 0.26 -11.00
C LYS A 252 -8.28 1.09 -11.65
N LEU A 253 -7.86 2.19 -12.29
CA LEU A 253 -8.73 3.08 -13.06
C LEU A 253 -8.02 3.42 -14.37
N GLU A 254 -8.63 3.06 -15.50
CA GLU A 254 -8.04 3.19 -16.83
C GLU A 254 -8.01 4.64 -17.34
N ASP A 255 -8.96 5.46 -16.88
CA ASP A 255 -9.11 6.88 -17.24
C ASP A 255 -8.23 7.84 -16.41
N LEU A 256 -7.28 7.35 -15.60
CA LEU A 256 -6.39 8.22 -14.84
C LEU A 256 -5.30 8.82 -15.74
N GLU A 257 -5.16 10.14 -15.65
CA GLU A 257 -4.20 10.90 -16.45
C GLU A 257 -2.80 10.86 -15.80
N PRO A 258 -1.70 10.94 -16.58
CA PRO A 258 -0.34 10.87 -16.03
C PRO A 258 0.04 12.09 -15.19
N ALA A 259 -0.73 13.18 -15.28
CA ALA A 259 -0.61 14.43 -14.54
C ALA A 259 -1.95 14.78 -13.85
N CYS A 260 -1.91 15.67 -12.87
CA CYS A 260 -3.11 16.15 -12.19
C CYS A 260 -3.75 17.30 -12.97
N GLU A 261 -4.68 16.97 -13.87
CA GLU A 261 -5.43 17.96 -14.66
C GLU A 261 -6.59 18.59 -13.88
N ASP A 262 -6.92 19.84 -14.18
CA ASP A 262 -7.97 20.65 -13.56
C ASP A 262 -9.19 20.79 -14.49
N TYR A 263 -10.35 20.37 -13.99
CA TYR A 263 -11.65 20.52 -14.63
C TYR A 263 -12.62 21.38 -13.79
N GLY A 264 -12.10 22.14 -12.81
CA GLY A 264 -12.91 22.95 -11.89
C GLY A 264 -13.71 22.10 -10.89
N GLN A 265 -13.25 20.88 -10.63
CA GLN A 265 -13.97 19.89 -9.83
C GLN A 265 -13.73 20.04 -8.32
N ALA A 266 -14.73 19.65 -7.53
CA ALA A 266 -14.63 19.59 -6.08
C ALA A 266 -15.46 18.44 -5.51
N VAL A 267 -15.17 18.07 -4.27
CA VAL A 267 -15.93 17.06 -3.52
C VAL A 267 -16.35 17.60 -2.15
N ILE A 268 -17.39 17.02 -1.57
CA ILE A 268 -17.76 17.20 -0.16
C ILE A 268 -17.77 15.84 0.51
N TYR A 269 -16.99 15.67 1.57
CA TYR A 269 -17.00 14.44 2.36
C TYR A 269 -18.22 14.40 3.31
N LYS A 270 -19.00 13.31 3.29
CA LYS A 270 -20.25 13.18 4.08
C LYS A 270 -20.02 12.83 5.56
N GLY A 271 -18.84 12.33 5.92
CA GLY A 271 -18.54 11.87 7.28
C GLY A 271 -19.09 10.48 7.60
N THR A 272 -19.14 9.59 6.61
CA THR A 272 -19.79 8.28 6.69
C THR A 272 -18.82 7.09 6.56
N ILE A 273 -17.51 7.33 6.49
CA ILE A 273 -16.50 6.26 6.56
C ILE A 273 -16.25 5.97 8.05
N PRO A 274 -16.44 4.73 8.54
CA PRO A 274 -16.24 4.39 9.94
C PRO A 274 -14.83 4.73 10.43
N HIS A 275 -14.71 5.29 11.63
CA HIS A 275 -13.46 5.78 12.25
C HIS A 275 -12.83 7.02 11.60
N HIS A 276 -13.45 7.54 10.55
CA HIS A 276 -13.02 8.73 9.80
C HIS A 276 -14.16 9.75 9.71
N GLU A 277 -15.03 9.83 10.72
CA GLU A 277 -16.31 10.55 10.64
C GLU A 277 -16.14 12.06 10.39
N GLU A 278 -15.11 12.68 10.96
CA GLU A 278 -14.87 14.13 10.82
C GLU A 278 -13.92 14.49 9.68
N VAL A 279 -12.99 13.59 9.33
CA VAL A 279 -11.94 13.82 8.33
C VAL A 279 -11.57 12.50 7.65
N PHE A 280 -11.59 12.48 6.32
CA PHE A 280 -11.01 11.41 5.51
C PHE A 280 -9.67 11.87 4.92
N THR A 281 -8.66 11.02 4.98
CA THR A 281 -7.36 11.26 4.36
C THR A 281 -7.19 10.24 3.24
N LEU A 282 -7.28 10.68 1.98
CA LEU A 282 -7.08 9.77 0.83
C LEU A 282 -5.59 9.41 0.72
N ASP A 283 -4.72 10.40 0.86
CA ASP A 283 -3.27 10.31 0.74
C ASP A 283 -2.59 11.46 1.52
N ALA A 284 -1.25 11.53 1.50
CA ALA A 284 -0.46 12.52 2.23
C ALA A 284 -0.74 14.00 1.87
N HIS A 285 -1.48 14.27 0.79
CA HIS A 285 -1.85 15.61 0.33
C HIS A 285 -3.36 15.90 0.49
N HIS A 286 -4.20 14.87 0.48
CA HIS A 286 -5.67 14.99 0.43
C HIS A 286 -6.33 14.68 1.77
N ARG A 287 -6.28 15.64 2.70
CA ARG A 287 -7.00 15.61 3.99
C ARG A 287 -8.33 16.38 3.89
N ILE A 288 -9.45 15.67 3.73
CA ILE A 288 -10.77 16.20 3.40
C ILE A 288 -11.67 16.23 4.64
N GLU A 289 -12.10 17.42 5.03
CA GLU A 289 -12.95 17.64 6.21
C GLU A 289 -14.43 17.47 5.87
N ARG A 290 -15.20 16.88 6.81
CA ARG A 290 -16.62 16.64 6.65
C ARG A 290 -17.40 17.93 6.35
N GLY A 291 -18.30 17.86 5.37
CA GLY A 291 -19.19 18.97 5.00
C GLY A 291 -18.51 20.17 4.35
N ARG A 292 -17.19 20.12 4.14
CA ARG A 292 -16.42 21.17 3.49
C ARG A 292 -16.25 20.87 2.01
N VAL A 293 -16.49 21.89 1.16
CA VAL A 293 -16.11 21.83 -0.27
C VAL A 293 -14.59 21.80 -0.39
N PHE A 294 -14.07 20.77 -1.04
CA PHE A 294 -12.66 20.51 -1.22
C PHE A 294 -12.35 20.38 -2.73
N PRO A 295 -11.66 21.35 -3.35
CA PRO A 295 -11.24 21.27 -4.75
C PRO A 295 -10.31 20.08 -5.02
N VAL A 296 -10.47 19.42 -6.16
CA VAL A 296 -9.68 18.22 -6.53
C VAL A 296 -9.33 18.24 -8.02
N CYS A 297 -8.19 17.63 -8.38
CA CYS A 297 -7.87 17.32 -9.77
C CYS A 297 -8.74 16.15 -10.28
N GLY A 298 -8.79 15.98 -11.61
CA GLY A 298 -9.57 14.93 -12.26
C GLY A 298 -9.25 13.52 -11.75
N ASN A 299 -7.97 13.21 -11.52
CA ASN A 299 -7.56 11.93 -10.95
C ASN A 299 -8.13 11.69 -9.55
N THR A 300 -7.98 12.66 -8.64
CA THR A 300 -8.53 12.53 -7.28
C THR A 300 -10.06 12.44 -7.31
N TRP A 301 -10.73 13.17 -8.20
CA TRP A 301 -12.18 13.05 -8.40
C TRP A 301 -12.57 11.62 -8.79
N ARG A 302 -11.88 11.01 -9.77
CA ARG A 302 -12.10 9.62 -10.19
C ARG A 302 -11.76 8.60 -9.11
N MET A 303 -10.67 8.77 -8.37
CA MET A 303 -10.32 7.91 -7.23
C MET A 303 -11.41 7.89 -6.14
N LEU A 304 -12.16 8.99 -5.99
CA LEU A 304 -13.29 9.07 -5.06
C LEU A 304 -14.62 8.63 -5.69
N HIS A 305 -14.85 8.89 -6.99
CA HIS A 305 -16.13 8.63 -7.68
C HIS A 305 -16.25 7.24 -8.30
N ASP A 306 -15.17 6.70 -8.86
CA ASP A 306 -15.18 5.47 -9.66
C ASP A 306 -14.76 4.24 -8.81
N THR A 307 -14.83 4.36 -7.48
CA THR A 307 -14.38 3.35 -6.51
C THR A 307 -15.38 3.18 -5.36
N ARG A 308 -15.08 2.29 -4.40
CA ARG A 308 -15.89 2.09 -3.18
C ARG A 308 -16.09 3.36 -2.32
N PHE A 309 -15.30 4.41 -2.54
CA PHE A 309 -15.46 5.68 -1.82
C PHE A 309 -16.68 6.49 -2.25
N ALA A 310 -17.23 6.28 -3.45
CA ALA A 310 -18.25 7.15 -4.05
C ALA A 310 -19.50 7.41 -3.18
N PRO A 311 -20.08 6.43 -2.46
CA PRO A 311 -21.23 6.68 -1.58
C PRO A 311 -20.95 7.71 -0.47
N HIS A 312 -19.69 7.89 -0.10
CA HIS A 312 -19.23 8.74 1.01
C HIS A 312 -18.95 10.20 0.62
N PHE A 313 -19.07 10.54 -0.67
CA PHE A 313 -18.81 11.88 -1.19
C PHE A 313 -19.98 12.45 -2.00
N GLU A 314 -20.10 13.77 -2.00
CA GLU A 314 -20.86 14.53 -2.99
C GLU A 314 -19.86 15.14 -3.99
N PHE A 315 -20.25 15.23 -5.26
CA PHE A 315 -19.37 15.61 -6.35
C PHE A 315 -19.88 16.88 -7.03
N ILE A 316 -18.97 17.80 -7.32
CA ILE A 316 -19.22 19.12 -7.91
C ILE A 316 -18.34 19.28 -9.14
N GLY A 317 -18.89 19.89 -10.19
CA GLY A 317 -18.22 20.07 -11.48
C GLY A 317 -18.55 18.95 -12.47
N ASN A 318 -17.97 19.05 -13.67
CA ASN A 318 -18.08 18.07 -14.75
C ASN A 318 -16.77 18.07 -15.56
N TRP A 319 -16.77 17.45 -16.75
CA TRP A 319 -15.58 17.33 -17.61
C TRP A 319 -15.63 18.27 -18.83
N ASP A 320 -16.58 19.22 -18.89
CA ASP A 320 -16.87 20.02 -20.09
C ASP A 320 -15.82 21.11 -20.36
N THR A 321 -14.99 21.47 -19.37
CA THR A 321 -13.99 22.53 -19.49
C THR A 321 -12.73 22.15 -18.73
N HIS A 322 -11.60 22.15 -19.43
CA HIS A 322 -10.26 21.94 -18.89
C HIS A 322 -9.58 23.29 -18.62
N TYR A 323 -8.92 23.42 -17.48
CA TYR A 323 -8.27 24.64 -17.01
C TYR A 323 -6.73 24.53 -16.97
N GLY A 324 -6.16 23.40 -17.39
CA GLY A 324 -4.73 23.10 -17.31
C GLY A 324 -4.36 22.26 -16.10
N ILE A 325 -3.11 22.38 -15.63
CA ILE A 325 -2.62 21.63 -14.45
C ILE A 325 -3.26 22.16 -13.17
N PHE A 326 -3.74 21.23 -12.33
CA PHE A 326 -4.29 21.54 -11.01
C PHE A 326 -3.24 22.17 -10.09
N LYS A 327 -3.62 23.31 -9.50
CA LYS A 327 -2.70 24.16 -8.74
C LYS A 327 -2.10 23.42 -7.54
N GLY A 328 -0.78 23.38 -7.48
CA GLY A 328 -0.02 22.74 -6.38
C GLY A 328 0.52 21.35 -6.69
N CYS A 329 0.19 20.77 -7.86
CA CYS A 329 0.65 19.42 -8.26
C CYS A 329 2.07 19.38 -8.88
N GLY A 330 2.89 20.40 -8.66
CA GLY A 330 4.34 20.36 -8.97
C GLY A 330 4.75 20.40 -10.45
N THR A 331 3.82 20.57 -11.38
CA THR A 331 4.11 20.73 -12.81
C THR A 331 3.86 22.19 -13.22
N ASP A 332 4.92 22.90 -13.61
CA ASP A 332 4.84 24.28 -14.08
C ASP A 332 4.47 24.36 -15.57
N LEU A 333 3.83 25.47 -15.98
CA LEU A 333 3.56 25.76 -17.39
C LEU A 333 4.90 25.95 -18.14
N PRO A 334 5.21 25.17 -19.19
CA PRO A 334 6.52 25.22 -19.86
C PRO A 334 6.70 26.43 -20.80
N PHE A 335 5.64 27.21 -21.01
CA PHE A 335 5.66 28.42 -21.83
C PHE A 335 5.80 29.65 -20.94
N GLY A 336 6.75 30.54 -21.28
CA GLY A 336 6.93 31.80 -20.54
C GLY A 336 5.63 32.61 -20.52
N SER A 337 5.29 33.17 -19.35
CA SER A 337 4.01 33.83 -19.11
C SER A 337 3.77 35.00 -20.08
N ALA A 338 2.67 34.90 -20.83
CA ALA A 338 2.18 35.97 -21.68
C ALA A 338 1.46 37.04 -20.85
N ARG A 339 2.23 37.77 -20.02
CA ARG A 339 1.84 39.01 -19.33
C ARG A 339 0.46 38.98 -18.64
N ASP A 340 0.33 38.20 -17.58
CA ASP A 340 -0.54 38.57 -16.47
C ASP A 340 0.34 38.97 -15.28
N ASP A 341 0.68 40.25 -15.23
CA ASP A 341 0.98 41.02 -14.00
C ASP A 341 1.26 42.49 -14.38
N GLN A 342 0.17 43.25 -14.55
CA GLN A 342 0.14 44.63 -14.09
C GLN A 342 -0.48 44.62 -12.69
N ASP A 343 0.32 44.43 -11.63
CA ASP A 343 0.55 45.55 -10.71
C ASP A 343 1.64 45.35 -9.63
N SER A 344 2.37 46.45 -9.39
CA SER A 344 3.03 46.80 -8.12
C SER A 344 4.09 45.90 -7.45
N THR A 345 5.35 46.28 -7.68
CA THR A 345 6.39 46.48 -6.64
C THR A 345 6.78 45.33 -5.68
N SER A 346 7.95 44.74 -5.94
CA SER A 346 9.10 44.97 -5.05
C SER A 346 10.44 44.79 -5.78
N ALA A 347 11.19 45.88 -5.94
CA ALA A 347 12.59 45.80 -6.32
C ALA A 347 13.43 45.50 -5.08
N GLY A 348 14.32 44.51 -5.17
CA GLY A 348 15.13 44.03 -4.04
C GLY A 348 16.51 43.56 -4.48
N CYS A 349 17.27 44.42 -5.18
CA CYS A 349 18.69 44.20 -5.39
C CYS A 349 19.51 44.76 -4.22
N CYS A 350 20.29 43.90 -3.55
CA CYS A 350 21.58 44.19 -2.92
C CYS A 350 22.29 42.85 -2.69
#